data_AF-A0A372GIE9-F1
#
_entry.id   AF-A0A372GIE9-F1
#
_cell.length_a   1.000
_cell.length_b   1.000
_cell.length_c   1.000
_cell.angle_alpha   90.00
_cell.angle_beta   90.00
_cell.angle_gamma   90.00
#
_symmetry.space_group_name_H-M   'P 1'
#
loop_
_entity.id
_entity.type
_entity.pdbx_description
1 polymer ?
#
loop_
_entity_poly.entity_id
_entity_poly.type
_entity_poly.pdbx_seq_one_letter_code
_entity_poly.pdbx_strand_id
1 'polypeptide(L)'
;MLRCRLLGHDMRFSAEGTTMRWRCARECGAGGAKDYPTPSDAQRYARAFDRKDREDLGRRAPLVGLFPLRILRALRARRTD
;
A
#
# COMPACT_ATOMS: atom_id res chain seq x y z
N MET A 1 12.87 0.92 0.46
CA MET A 1 12.53 -0.33 -0.27
C MET A 1 12.05 -1.47 0.63
N LEU A 2 12.79 -1.89 1.67
CA LEU A 2 12.42 -3.04 2.53
C LEU A 2 11.01 -2.92 3.14
N ARG A 3 10.66 -1.74 3.66
CA ARG A 3 9.31 -1.45 4.21
C ARG A 3 8.19 -1.62 3.19
N CYS A 4 8.43 -1.30 1.91
CA CYS A 4 7.43 -1.49 0.85
C CYS A 4 7.28 -2.96 0.45
N ARG A 5 8.34 -3.75 0.60
CA ARG A 5 8.32 -5.19 0.34
C ARG A 5 7.56 -5.97 1.43
N LEU A 6 7.59 -5.48 2.67
CA LEU A 6 6.92 -6.08 3.82
C LEU A 6 5.46 -5.64 3.98
N LEU A 7 5.16 -4.37 3.69
CA LEU A 7 3.86 -3.73 3.96
C LEU A 7 3.09 -3.34 2.68
N GLY A 8 3.61 -3.68 1.51
CA GLY A 8 3.13 -3.15 0.22
C GLY A 8 3.57 -1.69 -0.01
N HIS A 9 3.23 -1.11 -1.16
CA HIS A 9 3.40 0.32 -1.40
C HIS A 9 2.20 1.10 -0.83
N ASP A 10 2.42 2.34 -0.37
CA ASP A 10 1.36 3.29 0.04
C ASP A 10 1.32 4.38 -1.01
N MET A 11 0.42 4.25 -1.98
CA MET A 11 0.41 5.12 -3.16
C MET A 11 -0.46 6.34 -2.89
N ARG A 12 0.14 7.53 -3.02
CA ARG A 12 -0.57 8.80 -2.95
C ARG A 12 -0.74 9.35 -4.33
N PHE A 13 -1.98 9.70 -4.66
CA PHE A 13 -2.37 10.22 -5.96
C PHE A 13 -2.66 11.72 -5.84
N SER A 14 -2.19 12.48 -6.82
CA SER A 14 -2.34 13.93 -6.90
C SER A 14 -2.53 14.33 -8.36
N ALA A 15 -3.16 15.48 -8.59
CA ALA A 15 -3.32 16.03 -9.92
C ALA A 15 -2.61 17.39 -10.01
N GLU A 16 -1.86 17.57 -11.08
CA GLU A 16 -1.13 18.78 -11.42
C GLU A 16 -1.53 19.17 -12.85
N GLY A 17 -2.45 20.13 -12.97
CA GLY A 17 -3.07 20.46 -14.25
C GLY A 17 -3.73 19.23 -14.89
N THR A 18 -3.35 18.92 -16.12
CA THR A 18 -3.80 17.75 -16.90
C THR A 18 -3.10 16.43 -16.52
N THR A 19 -2.10 16.47 -15.65
CA THR A 19 -1.29 15.31 -15.30
C THR A 19 -1.68 14.79 -13.93
N MET A 20 -2.08 13.52 -13.85
CA MET A 20 -2.18 12.80 -12.60
C MET A 20 -0.81 12.21 -12.25
N ARG A 21 -0.32 12.47 -11.05
CA ARG A 21 0.92 11.88 -10.52
C ARG A 21 0.61 11.00 -9.32
N TRP A 22 1.31 9.90 -9.20
CA TRP A 22 1.30 9.07 -8.00
C TRP A 22 2.69 8.76 -7.51
N ARG A 23 2.86 8.74 -6.20
CA ARG A 23 4.13 8.40 -5.56
C ARG A 23 3.90 7.61 -4.28
N CYS A 24 4.81 6.70 -4.00
CA CYS A 24 4.81 6.01 -2.72
C CYS A 24 5.13 7.01 -1.59
N ALA A 25 4.25 7.13 -0.60
CA ALA A 25 4.47 7.98 0.59
C ALA A 25 5.70 7.55 1.41
N ARG A 26 6.16 6.31 1.22
CA ARG A 26 7.37 5.76 1.85
C ARG A 26 8.65 6.07 1.06
N GLU A 27 8.54 6.92 0.04
CA GLU A 27 9.64 7.49 -0.75
C GLU A 27 10.62 6.44 -1.33
N CYS A 28 10.08 5.26 -1.66
CA CYS A 28 10.88 4.15 -2.17
C CYS A 28 11.24 4.25 -3.66
N GLY A 29 10.86 5.34 -4.33
CA GLY A 29 11.03 5.54 -5.78
C GLY A 29 9.90 4.98 -6.64
N ALA A 30 8.98 4.18 -6.09
CA ALA A 30 7.81 3.73 -6.84
C ALA A 30 6.82 4.88 -7.03
N GLY A 31 6.39 5.09 -8.27
CA GLY A 31 5.48 6.16 -8.66
C GLY A 31 5.37 6.25 -10.17
N GLY A 32 4.61 7.23 -10.64
CA GLY A 32 4.43 7.49 -12.07
C GLY A 32 3.56 8.71 -12.32
N ALA A 33 3.34 8.98 -13.60
CA ALA A 33 2.48 10.05 -14.07
C ALA A 33 1.62 9.56 -15.24
N LYS A 34 0.45 10.18 -15.41
CA LYS A 34 -0.44 9.94 -16.54
C LYS A 34 -1.13 11.24 -16.93
N ASP A 35 -1.08 11.56 -18.20
CA ASP A 35 -1.74 12.73 -18.76
C ASP A 35 -3.19 12.43 -19.16
N TYR A 36 -4.03 13.43 -18.98
CA TYR A 36 -5.45 13.41 -19.33
C TYR A 36 -5.79 14.61 -20.22
N PRO A 37 -6.84 14.53 -21.03
CA PRO A 37 -7.25 15.63 -21.90
C PRO A 37 -7.67 16.88 -21.13
N THR A 38 -8.21 16.71 -19.91
CA THR A 38 -8.66 17.83 -19.07
C THR A 38 -8.09 17.76 -17.65
N PRO A 39 -7.87 18.92 -17.01
CA PRO A 39 -7.48 18.95 -15.59
C PRO A 39 -8.54 18.34 -14.67
N SER A 40 -9.82 18.49 -15.03
CA SER A 40 -10.93 17.90 -14.29
C SER A 40 -10.88 16.38 -14.29
N ASP A 41 -10.50 15.76 -15.42
CA ASP A 41 -10.30 14.31 -15.49
C ASP A 41 -9.14 13.87 -14.60
N ALA A 42 -7.98 14.53 -14.71
CA ALA A 42 -6.82 14.23 -13.88
C ALA A 42 -7.17 14.32 -12.38
N GLN A 43 -7.90 15.36 -11.97
CA GLN A 43 -8.32 15.54 -10.58
C GLN A 43 -9.36 14.50 -10.14
N ARG A 44 -10.31 14.15 -11.01
CA ARG A 44 -11.32 13.12 -10.75
C ARG A 44 -10.66 11.78 -10.50
N TYR A 45 -9.75 11.36 -11.36
CA TYR A 45 -9.04 10.10 -11.21
C TYR A 45 -8.11 10.12 -9.99
N ALA A 46 -7.37 11.20 -9.74
CA ALA A 46 -6.52 11.32 -8.56
C ALA A 46 -7.32 11.11 -7.27
N ARG A 47 -8.48 11.76 -7.14
CA ARG A 47 -9.35 11.62 -5.96
C ARG A 47 -9.96 10.22 -5.84
N ALA A 48 -10.35 9.62 -6.95
CA ALA A 48 -10.91 8.27 -6.97
C ALA A 48 -9.87 7.22 -6.51
N PHE A 49 -8.63 7.34 -6.99
CA PHE A 49 -7.55 6.42 -6.62
C PHE A 49 -7.05 6.65 -5.18
N ASP A 50 -6.91 7.90 -4.70
CA ASP A 50 -6.49 8.17 -3.31
C ASP A 50 -7.49 7.59 -2.29
N ARG A 51 -8.80 7.64 -2.57
CA ARG A 51 -9.83 7.03 -1.70
C ARG A 51 -9.70 5.51 -1.66
N LYS A 52 -9.62 4.88 -2.83
CA LYS A 52 -9.56 3.42 -2.96
C LYS A 52 -8.28 2.85 -2.32
N ASP A 53 -7.13 3.50 -2.51
CA ASP A 53 -5.85 3.04 -1.95
C ASP A 53 -5.87 3.07 -0.42
N ARG A 54 -6.45 4.12 0.20
CA ARG A 54 -6.60 4.20 1.67
C ARG A 54 -7.48 3.09 2.24
N GLU A 55 -8.58 2.75 1.56
CA GLU A 55 -9.47 1.67 1.96
C GLU A 55 -8.81 0.28 1.77
N ASP A 56 -8.06 0.10 0.69
CA ASP A 56 -7.34 -1.13 0.38
C ASP A 56 -6.12 -1.33 1.32
N LEU A 57 -5.42 -0.26 1.73
CA LEU A 57 -4.32 -0.33 2.71
C LEU A 57 -4.78 -0.87 4.06
N GLY A 58 -5.99 -0.51 4.50
CA GLY A 58 -6.58 -1.04 5.73
C GLY A 58 -6.96 -2.53 5.61
N ARG A 59 -7.27 -2.99 4.40
CA ARG A 59 -7.72 -4.37 4.12
C ARG A 59 -6.57 -5.31 3.76
N ARG A 60 -5.48 -4.80 3.19
CA ARG A 60 -4.21 -5.51 2.90
C ARG A 60 -3.14 -5.27 3.96
N ALA A 61 -3.50 -4.74 5.13
CA ALA A 61 -2.64 -4.82 6.31
C ALA A 61 -2.23 -6.30 6.48
N PRO A 62 -0.93 -6.64 6.43
CA PRO A 62 -0.55 -8.02 6.37
C PRO A 62 -0.93 -8.67 7.70
N LEU A 63 -1.70 -9.75 7.65
CA LEU A 63 -1.74 -10.76 8.71
C LEU A 63 -0.37 -11.47 8.88
N VAL A 64 0.75 -10.78 8.59
CA VAL A 64 2.15 -11.21 8.78
C VAL A 64 2.57 -10.92 10.23
N GLY A 65 1.64 -11.13 11.17
CA GLY A 65 1.86 -10.99 12.61
C GLY A 65 1.52 -12.23 13.42
N LEU A 66 0.98 -13.30 12.81
CA LEU A 66 0.49 -14.46 13.56
C LEU A 66 1.19 -15.78 13.23
N PHE A 67 2.23 -15.77 12.40
CA PHE A 67 3.02 -16.98 12.15
C PHE A 67 4.01 -17.36 13.27
N PRO A 68 4.69 -16.44 13.99
CA PRO A 68 5.68 -16.87 15.00
C PRO A 68 5.05 -17.51 16.25
N LEU A 69 3.82 -17.13 16.62
CA LEU A 69 3.14 -17.65 17.81
C LEU A 69 2.62 -19.09 17.64
N ARG A 70 2.30 -19.51 16.40
CA ARG A 70 1.85 -20.89 16.14
C ARG A 70 3.02 -21.89 16.22
N ILE A 71 4.22 -21.47 15.82
CA ILE A 71 5.45 -22.27 15.96
C ILE A 71 5.84 -22.42 17.44
N LEU A 72 5.76 -21.34 18.23
CA LEU A 72 6.13 -21.37 19.65
C LEU A 72 5.20 -22.28 20.48
N ARG A 73 3.91 -22.37 20.13
CA ARG A 73 2.95 -23.29 20.77
C ARG A 73 3.24 -24.76 20.47
N ALA A 74 3.61 -25.10 19.24
CA ALA A 74 3.95 -26.48 18.87
C ALA A 74 5.24 -26.98 19.56
N LEU A 75 6.19 -26.09 19.84
CA LEU A 75 7.43 -26.43 20.56
C LEU A 75 7.24 -26.60 22.07
N ARG A 76 6.22 -25.97 22.67
CA ARG A 76 5.90 -26.17 24.10
C ARG A 76 5.11 -27.45 24.36
N ALA A 77 4.26 -27.87 23.43
CA ALA A 77 3.50 -29.12 23.55
C ALA A 77 4.39 -30.39 23.47
N ARG A 78 5.60 -30.28 22.91
CA ARG A 78 6.56 -31.41 22.77
C ARG A 78 7.60 -31.50 23.89
N ARG A 79 7.47 -30.69 24.95
CA ARG A 79 8.44 -30.65 26.07
C ARG A 79 7.86 -31.18 27.38
N THR A 80 6.76 -31.92 27.29
CA THR A 80 6.04 -32.51 28.44
C THR A 80 5.68 -33.97 28.14
N ASP A 81 6.63 -34.69 27.51
CA ASP A 81 6.70 -36.16 27.48
C ASP A 81 8.07 -36.54 28.04
#